data_AF-A0A1C5GZV8-F1
#
_entry.id   AF-A0A1C5GZV8-F1
#
_cell.length_a   1.000
_cell.length_b   1.000
_cell.length_c   1.000
_cell.angle_alpha   90.00
_cell.angle_beta   90.00
_cell.angle_gamma   90.00
#
_symmetry.space_group_name_H-M   'P 1'
#
loop_
_entity.id
_entity.type
_entity.pdbx_description
1 polymer ?
#
loop_
_entity_poly.entity_id
_entity_poly.type
_entity_poly.pdbx_seq_one_letter_code
_entity_poly.pdbx_strand_id
1 'polypeptide(L)'
;MEDHQLDEGEVWYEGEAADARLADLGLTRRDIEQALYLASADALLCTDLDSPGAKGFVFWTRSNRYLREEVIPRGWSWTNRDNVLRAIHPDGSFAVTALSGTGDVGLAHGRGVKTKNPKGAAIAQLVRHNWSVFGGPRNAVPLPLFDDIGQGPEPGLIPTWVLLYKWTIDGIVSELSLPTDMAGKTVNRWKEHIVFGPIPPSGGGGIEVDLDIPDGPDGEGPDVYVERIAG
;
A
#
# COMPACT_ATOMS: atom_id res chain seq x y z
N MET A 1 -6.35 32.31 9.80
CA MET A 1 -7.48 31.51 10.33
C MET A 1 -8.13 30.88 9.13
N GLU A 2 -7.59 29.75 8.69
CA GLU A 2 -8.26 28.90 7.70
C GLU A 2 -9.04 27.86 8.49
N ASP A 3 -10.35 27.95 8.32
CA ASP A 3 -11.33 27.07 8.92
C ASP A 3 -11.22 25.72 8.19
N HIS A 4 -10.51 24.77 8.80
CA HIS A 4 -10.38 23.41 8.29
C HIS A 4 -11.70 22.67 8.53
N GLN A 5 -12.61 22.87 7.58
CA GLN A 5 -13.83 22.09 7.41
C GLN A 5 -13.50 20.61 7.58
N LEU A 6 -14.19 19.97 8.52
CA LEU A 6 -14.12 18.53 8.74
C LEU A 6 -14.33 17.84 7.39
N ASP A 7 -13.43 16.93 7.01
CA ASP A 7 -13.61 16.07 5.84
C ASP A 7 -14.77 15.10 6.20
N GLU A 8 -16.00 15.57 6.00
CA GLU A 8 -17.25 14.82 6.24
C GLU A 8 -17.31 13.64 5.26
N GLY A 9 -16.54 12.58 5.52
CA GLY A 9 -16.48 11.43 4.62
C GLY A 9 -15.49 10.32 4.96
N GLU A 10 -14.44 10.58 5.75
CA GLU A 10 -13.48 9.53 6.15
C GLU A 10 -13.98 8.74 7.37
N VAL A 11 -14.02 7.41 7.24
CA VAL A 11 -14.43 6.50 8.32
C VAL A 11 -13.19 5.85 8.94
N TRP A 12 -13.15 5.82 10.27
CA TRP A 12 -12.04 5.26 11.04
C TRP A 12 -12.52 4.10 11.90
N TYR A 13 -11.75 3.00 11.86
CA TYR A 13 -11.94 1.84 12.71
C TYR A 13 -10.70 1.59 13.55
N GLU A 14 -10.89 1.38 14.85
CA GLU A 14 -9.84 1.06 15.83
C GLU A 14 -10.31 0.00 16.83
N GLY A 15 -9.36 -0.62 17.54
CA GLY A 15 -9.67 -1.66 18.54
C GLY A 15 -10.52 -2.80 17.97
N GLU A 16 -11.57 -3.20 18.70
CA GLU A 16 -12.49 -4.27 18.28
C GLU A 16 -13.23 -3.93 16.98
N ALA A 17 -13.51 -2.64 16.71
CA ALA A 17 -14.17 -2.23 15.48
C ALA A 17 -13.26 -2.43 14.25
N ALA A 18 -11.94 -2.25 14.42
CA ALA A 18 -10.97 -2.58 13.38
C ALA A 18 -10.94 -4.09 13.11
N ASP A 19 -10.99 -4.92 14.15
CA ASP A 19 -10.97 -6.38 14.00
C ASP A 19 -12.25 -6.89 13.31
N ALA A 20 -13.41 -6.34 13.67
CA ALA A 20 -14.67 -6.64 12.99
C ALA A 20 -14.63 -6.22 11.52
N ARG A 21 -14.08 -5.03 11.23
CA ARG A 21 -13.99 -4.54 9.86
C ARG A 21 -13.00 -5.33 9.00
N LEU A 22 -11.90 -5.79 9.58
CA LEU A 22 -11.00 -6.73 8.90
C LEU A 22 -11.70 -8.06 8.58
N ALA A 23 -12.50 -8.57 9.51
CA ALA A 23 -13.25 -9.81 9.30
C ALA A 23 -14.24 -9.69 8.13
N ASP A 24 -14.89 -8.53 7.97
CA ASP A 24 -15.74 -8.23 6.79
C ASP A 24 -14.94 -8.27 5.48
N LEU A 25 -13.64 -7.97 5.52
CA LEU A 25 -12.72 -8.05 4.39
C LEU A 25 -12.04 -9.43 4.26
N GLY A 26 -12.48 -10.44 5.03
CA GLY A 26 -11.88 -11.78 5.01
C GLY A 26 -10.44 -11.83 5.54
N LEU A 27 -10.02 -10.80 6.26
CA LEU A 27 -8.70 -10.65 6.88
C LEU A 27 -8.82 -10.72 8.40
N THR A 28 -7.70 -10.98 9.05
CA THR A 28 -7.55 -10.90 10.50
C THR A 28 -6.37 -10.01 10.83
N ARG A 29 -6.37 -9.44 12.05
CA ARG A 29 -5.22 -8.70 12.57
C ARG A 29 -3.93 -9.51 12.45
N ARG A 30 -4.00 -10.80 12.82
CA ARG A 30 -2.86 -11.73 12.77
C ARG A 30 -2.23 -11.82 11.38
N ASP A 31 -3.03 -11.79 10.31
CA ASP A 31 -2.51 -11.88 8.93
C ASP A 31 -1.56 -10.73 8.62
N ILE A 32 -1.94 -9.53 9.04
CA ILE A 32 -1.19 -8.29 8.81
C ILE A 32 0.03 -8.26 9.73
N GLU A 33 -0.15 -8.54 11.02
CA GLU A 33 0.92 -8.51 12.01
C GLU A 33 2.01 -9.53 11.68
N GLN A 34 1.64 -10.76 11.35
CA GLN A 34 2.58 -11.81 10.97
C GLN A 34 3.35 -11.45 9.70
N ALA A 35 2.67 -10.87 8.70
CA ALA A 35 3.30 -10.48 7.45
C ALA A 35 4.35 -9.39 7.65
N LEU A 36 4.01 -8.34 8.42
CA LEU A 36 4.93 -7.23 8.71
C LEU A 36 6.06 -7.67 9.65
N TYR A 37 5.79 -8.53 10.62
CA TYR A 37 6.79 -9.10 11.52
C TYR A 37 7.84 -9.92 10.74
N LEU A 38 7.41 -10.86 9.89
CA LEU A 38 8.33 -11.67 9.09
C LEU A 38 9.11 -10.81 8.06
N ALA A 39 8.44 -9.84 7.44
CA ALA A 39 9.11 -8.90 6.54
C ALA A 39 10.16 -8.06 7.27
N SER A 40 9.90 -7.71 8.53
CA SER A 40 10.86 -7.00 9.37
C SER A 40 12.12 -7.84 9.61
N ALA A 41 11.96 -9.14 9.90
CA ALA A 41 13.08 -10.05 10.13
C ALA A 41 13.97 -10.20 8.90
N ASP A 42 13.35 -10.36 7.72
CA ASP A 42 14.09 -10.43 6.45
C ASP A 42 14.83 -9.12 6.14
N ALA A 43 14.20 -7.98 6.40
CA ALA A 43 14.82 -6.67 6.17
C ALA A 43 15.99 -6.38 7.12
N LEU A 44 16.05 -7.03 8.29
CA LEU A 44 17.19 -6.93 9.22
C LEU A 44 18.43 -7.68 8.76
N LEU A 45 18.31 -8.54 7.76
CA LEU A 45 19.46 -9.21 7.15
C LEU A 45 20.22 -8.29 6.19
N CYS A 46 19.63 -7.15 5.79
CA CYS A 46 20.34 -6.13 5.02
C CYS A 46 21.39 -5.43 5.89
N THR A 47 22.53 -5.16 5.30
CA THR A 47 23.71 -4.53 5.92
C THR A 47 24.11 -3.27 5.17
N ASP A 48 25.06 -2.51 5.70
CA ASP A 48 25.62 -1.33 5.03
C ASP A 48 26.39 -1.67 3.73
N LEU A 49 26.61 -2.96 3.43
CA LEU A 49 27.18 -3.41 2.16
C LEU A 49 26.13 -3.54 1.05
N ASP A 50 24.85 -3.55 1.39
CA ASP A 50 23.75 -3.54 0.43
C ASP A 50 23.50 -2.13 -0.12
N SER A 51 22.69 -2.03 -1.18
CA SER A 51 22.30 -0.71 -1.70
C SER A 51 21.45 0.06 -0.68
N PRO A 52 21.49 1.42 -0.67
CA PRO A 52 20.75 2.22 0.32
C PRO A 52 19.25 1.91 0.37
N GLY A 53 18.63 1.54 -0.76
CA GLY A 53 17.22 1.18 -0.85
C GLY A 53 16.91 -0.29 -0.59
N ALA A 54 17.90 -1.16 -0.41
CA ALA A 54 17.72 -2.61 -0.33
C ALA A 54 16.80 -3.01 0.83
N LYS A 55 17.02 -2.45 2.01
CA LYS A 55 16.20 -2.74 3.21
C LYS A 55 14.72 -2.42 2.98
N GLY A 56 14.43 -1.24 2.42
CA GLY A 56 13.07 -0.82 2.09
C GLY A 56 12.43 -1.69 1.01
N PHE A 57 13.19 -2.06 -0.02
CA PHE A 57 12.73 -2.93 -1.10
C PHE A 57 12.44 -4.36 -0.61
N VAL A 58 13.33 -4.95 0.20
CA VAL A 58 13.13 -6.26 0.83
C VAL A 58 11.88 -6.22 1.69
N PHE A 59 11.75 -5.23 2.58
CA PHE A 59 10.57 -5.11 3.42
C PHE A 59 9.26 -5.03 2.61
N TRP A 60 9.23 -4.20 1.56
CA TRP A 60 8.06 -4.04 0.69
C TRP A 60 7.66 -5.34 -0.01
N THR A 61 8.62 -6.01 -0.67
CA THR A 61 8.36 -7.27 -1.39
C THR A 61 7.94 -8.39 -0.42
N ARG A 62 8.58 -8.47 0.75
CA ARG A 62 8.28 -9.48 1.78
C ARG A 62 6.95 -9.26 2.46
N SER A 63 6.58 -8.02 2.79
CA SER A 63 5.27 -7.72 3.38
C SER A 63 4.12 -8.19 2.48
N ASN A 64 4.22 -7.90 1.18
CA ASN A 64 3.23 -8.38 0.21
C ASN A 64 3.25 -9.90 0.04
N ARG A 65 4.43 -10.52 0.01
CA ARG A 65 4.57 -11.98 -0.09
C ARG A 65 3.94 -12.68 1.11
N TYR A 66 4.32 -12.31 2.33
CA TYR A 66 3.83 -12.97 3.54
C TYR A 66 2.34 -12.75 3.74
N LEU A 67 1.81 -11.57 3.42
CA LEU A 67 0.36 -11.37 3.42
C LEU A 67 -0.33 -12.36 2.49
N ARG A 68 0.19 -12.58 1.27
CA ARG A 68 -0.34 -13.57 0.32
C ARG A 68 -0.24 -14.99 0.86
N GLU A 69 0.87 -15.37 1.48
CA GLU A 69 1.04 -16.70 2.07
C GLU A 69 0.00 -16.97 3.18
N GLU A 70 -0.40 -15.95 3.94
CA GLU A 70 -1.48 -16.05 4.95
C GLU A 70 -2.88 -16.17 4.32
N VAL A 71 -3.15 -15.51 3.19
CA VAL A 71 -4.51 -15.44 2.62
C VAL A 71 -4.78 -16.45 1.49
N ILE A 72 -3.76 -16.92 0.77
CA ILE A 72 -3.90 -17.92 -0.31
C ILE A 72 -4.59 -19.21 0.16
N PRO A 73 -4.30 -19.77 1.36
CA PRO A 73 -5.01 -20.95 1.86
C PRO A 73 -6.53 -20.74 2.02
N ARG A 74 -6.99 -19.49 2.12
CA ARG A 74 -8.41 -19.10 2.17
C ARG A 74 -9.01 -18.82 0.78
N GLY A 75 -8.32 -19.18 -0.29
CA GLY A 75 -8.80 -19.06 -1.67
C GLY A 75 -8.52 -17.71 -2.34
N TRP A 76 -7.70 -16.86 -1.71
CA TRP A 76 -7.26 -15.61 -2.36
C TRP A 76 -6.32 -15.93 -3.53
N SER A 77 -6.36 -15.10 -4.55
CA SER A 77 -5.40 -15.15 -5.67
C SER A 77 -4.45 -13.95 -5.65
N TRP A 78 -3.55 -13.81 -6.62
CA TRP A 78 -2.60 -12.71 -6.64
C TRP A 78 -2.22 -12.30 -8.07
N THR A 79 -1.72 -11.07 -8.22
CA THR A 79 -1.11 -10.57 -9.46
C THR A 79 0.03 -9.62 -9.15
N ASN A 80 1.00 -9.53 -10.05
CA ASN A 80 2.10 -8.55 -10.02
C ASN A 80 2.07 -7.64 -11.25
N ARG A 81 0.93 -7.57 -11.96
CA ARG A 81 0.77 -6.73 -13.14
C ARG A 81 1.15 -5.28 -12.81
N ASP A 82 1.83 -4.62 -13.75
CA ASP A 82 2.31 -3.24 -13.62
C ASP A 82 3.20 -2.98 -12.40
N ASN A 83 3.88 -4.04 -11.91
CA ASN A 83 4.66 -4.03 -10.68
C ASN A 83 3.86 -3.64 -9.43
N VAL A 84 2.53 -3.82 -9.45
CA VAL A 84 1.67 -3.66 -8.27
C VAL A 84 1.37 -5.03 -7.69
N LEU A 85 1.96 -5.33 -6.53
CA LEU A 85 1.80 -6.60 -5.84
C LEU A 85 0.43 -6.64 -5.16
N ARG A 86 -0.58 -7.20 -5.83
CA ARG A 86 -1.95 -7.34 -5.31
C ARG A 86 -2.24 -8.75 -4.83
N ALA A 87 -2.87 -8.89 -3.68
CA ALA A 87 -3.60 -10.09 -3.24
C ALA A 87 -5.09 -9.84 -3.50
N ILE A 88 -5.77 -10.74 -4.20
CA ILE A 88 -7.14 -10.57 -4.70
C ILE A 88 -8.08 -11.43 -3.85
N HIS A 89 -9.13 -10.82 -3.31
CA HIS A 89 -10.15 -11.50 -2.50
C HIS A 89 -10.82 -12.64 -3.31
N PRO A 90 -11.27 -13.76 -2.69
CA PRO A 90 -11.74 -14.95 -3.41
C PRO A 90 -12.92 -14.72 -4.36
N ASP A 91 -13.78 -13.74 -4.07
CA ASP A 91 -14.91 -13.36 -4.93
C ASP A 91 -14.55 -12.33 -6.02
N GLY A 92 -13.29 -11.88 -6.05
CA GLY A 92 -12.80 -10.87 -7.00
C GLY A 92 -13.28 -9.44 -6.74
N SER A 93 -13.93 -9.17 -5.60
CA SER A 93 -14.53 -7.85 -5.30
C SER A 93 -13.52 -6.76 -4.99
N PHE A 94 -12.35 -7.11 -4.43
CA PHE A 94 -11.27 -6.17 -4.16
C PHE A 94 -9.91 -6.88 -4.10
N ALA A 95 -8.85 -6.07 -4.01
CA ALA A 95 -7.49 -6.49 -3.74
C ALA A 95 -6.84 -5.67 -2.63
N VAL A 96 -5.73 -6.18 -2.11
CA VAL A 96 -4.88 -5.52 -1.11
C VAL A 96 -3.45 -5.45 -1.64
N THR A 97 -2.79 -4.32 -1.44
CA THR A 97 -1.35 -4.16 -1.67
C THR A 97 -0.69 -3.43 -0.51
N ALA A 98 0.52 -3.83 -0.12
CA ALA A 98 1.26 -3.16 0.94
C ALA A 98 2.23 -2.11 0.37
N LEU A 99 2.24 -0.91 0.96
CA LEU A 99 3.07 0.23 0.54
C LEU A 99 3.64 0.96 1.77
N SER A 100 4.83 1.55 1.62
CA SER A 100 5.39 2.45 2.62
C SER A 100 4.55 3.72 2.75
N GLY A 101 4.24 4.08 3.99
CA GLY A 101 3.50 5.27 4.38
C GLY A 101 4.36 6.26 5.17
N THR A 102 3.85 7.48 5.33
CA THR A 102 4.44 8.54 6.14
C THR A 102 3.34 9.47 6.69
N GLY A 103 3.72 10.48 7.48
CA GLY A 103 2.78 11.34 8.19
C GLY A 103 2.08 10.57 9.31
N ASP A 104 0.76 10.68 9.37
CA ASP A 104 -0.02 10.18 10.51
C ASP A 104 -0.44 8.71 10.37
N VAL A 105 0.20 7.94 9.49
CA VAL A 105 -0.04 6.49 9.34
C VAL A 105 0.04 5.79 10.70
N GLY A 106 -1.00 5.02 11.01
CA GLY A 106 -1.14 4.29 12.28
C GLY A 106 -1.62 5.14 13.47
N LEU A 107 -1.90 6.43 13.26
CA LEU A 107 -2.51 7.30 14.27
C LEU A 107 -4.00 7.44 13.96
N ALA A 108 -4.84 7.00 14.91
CA ALA A 108 -6.28 7.17 14.79
C ALA A 108 -6.65 8.65 14.59
N HIS A 109 -7.50 8.92 13.60
CA HIS A 109 -7.94 10.27 13.21
C HIS A 109 -6.80 11.22 12.78
N GLY A 110 -5.68 10.65 12.31
CA GLY A 110 -4.59 11.39 11.69
C GLY A 110 -5.02 12.12 10.41
N ARG A 111 -4.51 13.32 10.16
CA ARG A 111 -4.88 14.13 8.98
C ARG A 111 -3.81 14.14 7.88
N GLY A 112 -2.63 13.59 8.18
CA GLY A 112 -1.46 13.59 7.31
C GLY A 112 -1.11 12.24 6.70
N VAL A 113 -2.03 11.26 6.72
CA VAL A 113 -1.77 9.91 6.18
C VAL A 113 -1.48 10.00 4.68
N LYS A 114 -0.30 9.54 4.26
CA LYS A 114 0.07 9.50 2.84
C LYS A 114 1.07 8.41 2.52
N THR A 115 1.14 8.00 1.25
CA THR A 115 2.24 7.15 0.77
C THR A 115 3.58 7.88 0.88
N LYS A 116 4.65 7.18 1.27
CA LYS A 116 5.97 7.79 1.44
C LYS A 116 6.58 8.22 0.10
N ASN A 117 6.70 7.29 -0.84
CA ASN A 117 7.40 7.53 -2.10
C ASN A 117 6.41 7.92 -3.22
N PRO A 118 6.85 8.67 -4.25
CA PRO A 118 6.04 8.92 -5.45
C PRO A 118 5.50 7.62 -6.07
N LYS A 119 4.30 7.69 -6.62
CA LYS A 119 3.59 6.58 -7.25
C LYS A 119 3.38 6.85 -8.74
N GLY A 120 3.49 5.79 -9.53
CA GLY A 120 3.35 5.83 -10.98
C GLY A 120 1.90 5.76 -11.46
N ALA A 121 1.74 5.72 -12.79
CA ALA A 121 0.43 5.70 -13.45
C ALA A 121 -0.46 4.52 -13.03
N ALA A 122 0.13 3.34 -12.78
CA ALA A 122 -0.60 2.15 -12.36
C ALA A 122 -1.35 2.35 -11.03
N ILE A 123 -0.69 2.92 -10.02
CA ILE A 123 -1.35 3.24 -8.74
C ILE A 123 -2.37 4.35 -8.92
N ALA A 124 -2.04 5.39 -9.72
CA ALA A 124 -2.99 6.46 -10.00
C ALA A 124 -4.28 5.94 -10.65
N GLN A 125 -4.20 4.93 -11.51
CA GLN A 125 -5.36 4.29 -12.11
C GLN A 125 -6.20 3.53 -11.09
N LEU A 126 -5.57 2.80 -10.15
CA LEU A 126 -6.28 2.11 -9.07
C LEU A 126 -7.00 3.08 -8.13
N VAL A 127 -6.36 4.20 -7.77
CA VAL A 127 -6.99 5.24 -6.93
C VAL A 127 -8.18 5.89 -7.64
N ARG A 128 -8.04 6.23 -8.93
CA ARG A 128 -9.18 6.75 -9.72
C ARG A 128 -10.32 5.73 -9.83
N HIS A 129 -9.99 4.45 -9.95
CA HIS A 129 -11.01 3.41 -9.97
C HIS A 129 -11.75 3.33 -8.63
N ASN A 130 -11.03 3.31 -7.50
CA ASN A 130 -11.64 3.38 -6.17
C ASN A 130 -12.55 4.59 -6.02
N TRP A 131 -12.12 5.78 -6.49
CA TRP A 131 -12.97 6.97 -6.51
C TRP A 131 -14.26 6.72 -7.31
N SER A 132 -14.18 6.14 -8.51
CA SER A 132 -15.38 5.88 -9.33
C SER A 132 -16.38 4.93 -8.65
N VAL A 133 -15.90 3.97 -7.86
CA VAL A 133 -16.74 2.99 -7.16
C VAL A 133 -17.28 3.53 -5.83
N PHE A 134 -16.46 4.30 -5.10
CA PHE A 134 -16.74 4.63 -3.70
C PHE A 134 -16.84 6.12 -3.38
N GLY A 135 -16.20 7.00 -4.16
CA GLY A 135 -16.10 8.43 -3.88
C GLY A 135 -16.93 9.34 -4.81
N GLY A 136 -17.26 8.85 -6.01
CA GLY A 136 -18.06 9.58 -6.97
C GLY A 136 -19.56 9.57 -6.66
N PRO A 137 -20.35 10.48 -7.25
CA PRO A 137 -21.80 10.36 -7.27
C PRO A 137 -22.19 8.97 -7.79
N ARG A 138 -23.27 8.35 -7.28
CA ARG A 138 -23.73 6.99 -7.64
C ARG A 138 -23.96 6.75 -9.15
N ASN A 139 -23.90 7.79 -9.97
CA ASN A 139 -24.06 7.77 -11.43
C ASN A 139 -22.74 8.05 -12.20
N ALA A 140 -21.60 8.10 -11.52
CA ALA A 140 -20.30 8.22 -12.16
C ALA A 140 -19.99 6.90 -12.88
N VAL A 141 -20.18 6.88 -14.20
CA VAL A 141 -19.78 5.75 -15.04
C VAL A 141 -18.25 5.69 -15.03
N PRO A 142 -17.63 4.53 -14.72
CA PRO A 142 -16.21 4.35 -14.93
C PRO A 142 -15.92 4.60 -16.41
N LEU A 143 -15.19 5.67 -16.73
CA LEU A 143 -14.77 5.89 -18.10
C LEU A 143 -13.82 4.75 -18.50
N PRO A 144 -14.10 4.01 -19.58
CA PRO A 144 -13.12 3.08 -20.12
C PRO A 144 -11.89 3.91 -20.52
N LEU A 145 -10.73 3.60 -19.93
CA LEU A 145 -9.48 4.14 -20.45
C LEU A 145 -9.13 3.36 -21.71
N PHE A 146 -9.10 4.08 -22.82
CA PHE A 146 -8.54 3.61 -24.08
C PHE A 146 -7.02 3.48 -23.93
N ASP A 147 -6.53 2.25 -23.97
CA ASP A 147 -5.35 1.80 -24.72
C ASP A 147 -5.03 0.37 -24.31
N ASP A 148 -5.56 -0.60 -25.06
CA ASP A 148 -4.91 -1.91 -25.22
C ASP A 148 -5.49 -2.64 -26.44
N ILE A 149 -4.92 -2.33 -27.60
CA ILE A 149 -5.01 -3.21 -28.77
C ILE A 149 -4.11 -4.41 -28.45
N GLY A 150 -4.67 -5.52 -27.99
CA GLY A 150 -4.00 -6.82 -28.08
C GLY A 150 -4.04 -7.75 -26.86
N GLN A 151 -4.69 -7.39 -25.76
CA GLN A 151 -4.93 -8.32 -24.65
C GLN A 151 -6.45 -8.44 -24.46
N GLY A 152 -6.95 -9.66 -24.25
CA GLY A 152 -8.38 -9.95 -24.10
C GLY A 152 -9.06 -9.15 -22.96
N PRO A 153 -10.37 -9.36 -22.72
CA PRO A 153 -11.12 -8.56 -21.76
C PRO A 153 -10.44 -8.55 -20.38
N GLU A 154 -9.94 -7.39 -19.97
CA GLU A 154 -9.29 -7.09 -18.69
C GLU A 154 -10.16 -7.52 -17.50
N PRO A 155 -9.74 -8.46 -16.63
CA PRO A 155 -10.14 -8.44 -15.23
C PRO A 155 -9.34 -7.34 -14.52
N GLY A 156 -9.60 -6.08 -14.90
CA GLY A 156 -8.56 -5.04 -14.90
C GLY A 156 -8.58 -3.99 -13.80
N LEU A 157 -9.75 -3.63 -13.29
CA LEU A 157 -9.87 -2.61 -12.27
C LEU A 157 -10.81 -3.14 -11.20
N ILE A 158 -10.20 -3.74 -10.18
CA ILE A 158 -10.86 -4.10 -8.92
C ILE A 158 -10.47 -3.06 -7.88
N PRO A 159 -11.40 -2.66 -7.00
CA PRO A 159 -11.10 -1.91 -5.79
C PRO A 159 -9.81 -2.38 -5.12
N THR A 160 -8.87 -1.48 -4.85
CA THR A 160 -7.59 -1.84 -4.23
C THR A 160 -7.38 -1.08 -2.94
N TRP A 161 -7.31 -1.82 -1.84
CA TRP A 161 -6.92 -1.35 -0.53
C TRP A 161 -5.40 -1.30 -0.40
N VAL A 162 -4.92 -0.36 0.40
CA VAL A 162 -3.50 -0.17 0.67
C VAL A 162 -3.21 -0.47 2.13
N LEU A 163 -2.42 -1.51 2.39
CA LEU A 163 -1.79 -1.73 3.69
C LEU A 163 -0.61 -0.77 3.80
N LEU A 164 -0.81 0.36 4.48
CA LEU A 164 0.23 1.31 4.79
C LEU A 164 1.01 0.85 6.00
N TYR A 165 2.32 0.96 5.95
CA TYR A 165 3.20 0.72 7.09
C TYR A 165 4.23 1.84 7.23
N LYS A 166 4.61 2.12 8.48
CA LYS A 166 5.63 3.09 8.84
C LYS A 166 6.44 2.55 10.02
N TRP A 167 7.75 2.67 9.95
CA TRP A 167 8.62 2.35 11.07
C TRP A 167 8.65 3.53 12.05
N THR A 168 8.64 3.20 13.33
CA THR A 168 8.71 4.13 14.46
C THR A 168 9.67 3.58 15.50
N ILE A 169 10.01 4.41 16.50
CA ILE A 169 10.80 3.95 17.64
C ILE A 169 10.09 2.87 18.48
N ASP A 170 8.77 2.76 18.42
CA ASP A 170 8.04 1.74 19.17
C ASP A 170 7.78 0.47 18.34
N GLY A 171 8.17 0.49 17.06
CA GLY A 171 7.96 -0.61 16.12
C GLY A 171 7.31 -0.18 14.82
N ILE A 172 6.59 -1.10 14.19
CA ILE A 172 5.92 -0.85 12.92
C ILE A 172 4.48 -0.49 13.23
N VAL A 173 4.10 0.74 12.89
CA VAL A 173 2.69 1.14 12.87
C VAL A 173 2.14 0.94 11.47
N SER A 174 0.88 0.53 11.39
CA SER A 174 0.26 0.22 10.09
C SER A 174 -1.25 0.46 10.12
N GLU A 175 -1.81 0.57 8.93
CA GLU A 175 -3.25 0.69 8.71
C GLU A 175 -3.62 0.12 7.34
N LEU A 176 -4.82 -0.43 7.22
CA LEU A 176 -5.39 -0.82 5.94
C LEU A 176 -6.38 0.25 5.51
N SER A 177 -6.05 0.97 4.44
CA SER A 177 -6.76 2.19 4.05
C SER A 177 -7.23 2.11 2.61
N LEU A 178 -8.43 2.61 2.34
CA LEU A 178 -9.03 2.64 1.00
C LEU A 178 -8.76 4.00 0.35
N PRO A 179 -7.83 4.09 -0.63
CA PRO A 179 -7.47 5.37 -1.23
C PRO A 179 -8.53 5.87 -2.20
N THR A 180 -8.71 7.19 -2.23
CA THR A 180 -9.70 7.89 -3.07
C THR A 180 -9.13 9.02 -3.90
N ASP A 181 -7.99 9.61 -3.53
CA ASP A 181 -7.38 10.68 -4.31
C ASP A 181 -5.85 10.74 -4.14
N MET A 182 -5.21 11.48 -5.04
CA MET A 182 -3.77 11.74 -5.03
C MET A 182 -3.47 13.23 -5.19
N ALA A 183 -2.57 13.75 -4.36
CA ALA A 183 -1.90 15.02 -4.59
C ALA A 183 -0.59 14.78 -5.35
N GLY A 184 -0.57 15.13 -6.64
CA GLY A 184 0.57 14.87 -7.51
C GLY A 184 0.82 13.37 -7.67
N LYS A 185 2.00 12.89 -7.24
CA LYS A 185 2.36 11.46 -7.27
C LYS A 185 2.15 10.76 -5.92
N THR A 186 1.51 11.42 -4.95
CA THR A 186 1.35 10.88 -3.60
C THR A 186 -0.11 10.61 -3.32
N VAL A 187 -0.44 9.40 -2.86
CA VAL A 187 -1.79 9.07 -2.38
C VAL A 187 -1.95 9.68 -1.00
N ASN A 188 -2.97 10.52 -0.82
CA ASN A 188 -3.12 11.34 0.38
C ASN A 188 -4.57 11.62 0.80
N ARG A 189 -5.57 11.05 0.10
CA ARG A 189 -6.94 11.01 0.60
C ARG A 189 -7.46 9.60 0.59
N TRP A 190 -8.30 9.33 1.57
CA TRP A 190 -8.79 8.01 1.85
C TRP A 190 -10.30 8.11 2.06
N LYS A 191 -10.98 6.96 2.01
CA LYS A 191 -12.39 6.87 2.41
C LYS A 191 -12.53 6.20 3.76
N GLU A 192 -11.64 5.27 4.03
CA GLU A 192 -11.73 4.37 5.15
C GLU A 192 -10.33 4.04 5.64
N HIS A 193 -10.15 4.05 6.96
CA HIS A 193 -8.93 3.66 7.66
C HIS A 193 -9.26 2.59 8.69
N ILE A 194 -8.54 1.47 8.63
CA ILE A 194 -8.56 0.42 9.63
C ILE A 194 -7.21 0.42 10.31
N VAL A 195 -7.13 1.00 11.51
CA VAL A 195 -5.86 1.30 12.18
C VAL A 195 -5.42 0.12 13.06
N PHE A 196 -4.12 -0.17 13.01
CA PHE A 196 -3.50 -1.21 13.84
C PHE A 196 -2.58 -0.57 14.89
N GLY A 197 -2.60 -1.11 16.11
CA GLY A 197 -1.64 -0.74 17.15
C GLY A 197 -0.21 -1.11 16.75
N PRO A 198 0.81 -0.56 17.43
CA PRO A 198 2.19 -0.80 17.05
C PRO A 198 2.52 -2.29 17.13
N ILE A 199 3.04 -2.82 16.03
CA ILE A 199 3.58 -4.17 15.94
C ILE A 199 5.04 -4.10 16.37
N PRO A 200 5.45 -4.80 17.44
CA PRO A 200 6.86 -4.85 17.81
C PRO A 200 7.68 -5.38 16.64
N PRO A 201 8.81 -4.73 16.29
CA PRO A 201 9.66 -5.23 15.22
C PRO A 201 10.32 -6.53 15.71
N SER A 202 10.62 -7.45 14.79
CA SER A 202 11.40 -8.63 15.15
C SER A 202 12.74 -8.20 15.75
N GLY A 203 13.08 -8.66 16.96
CA GLY A 203 14.33 -8.30 17.63
C GLY A 203 14.21 -7.30 18.80
N GLY A 204 13.00 -6.81 19.13
CA GLY A 204 12.69 -6.23 20.44
C GLY A 204 13.25 -4.84 20.74
N GLY A 205 13.82 -4.14 19.76
CA GLY A 205 14.26 -2.76 19.92
C GLY A 205 13.64 -1.91 18.82
N GLY A 206 13.07 -0.78 19.23
CA GLY A 206 12.90 0.39 18.38
C GLY A 206 14.19 0.75 17.71
N ILE A 207 14.43 0.18 16.53
CA ILE A 207 15.52 0.64 15.70
C ILE A 207 15.07 2.04 15.27
N GLU A 208 15.85 3.06 15.65
CA GLU A 208 15.95 4.27 14.83
C GLU A 208 16.44 3.80 13.46
N VAL A 209 15.52 3.26 12.66
CA VAL A 209 15.80 3.04 11.27
C VAL A 209 15.72 4.45 10.73
N ASP A 210 16.88 5.06 10.52
CA ASP A 210 17.02 6.24 9.69
C ASP A 210 16.61 5.83 8.26
N LEU A 211 15.30 5.65 8.08
CA LEU A 211 14.65 5.51 6.78
C LEU A 211 14.42 6.88 6.17
N ASP A 212 14.76 7.96 6.87
CA ASP A 212 14.78 9.31 6.32
C ASP A 212 16.05 9.60 5.53
N ILE A 213 16.75 8.56 5.05
CA ILE A 213 17.53 8.71 3.82
C ILE A 213 16.51 9.10 2.74
N PRO A 214 16.54 10.34 2.22
CA PRO A 214 15.76 10.67 1.05
C PRO A 214 16.18 9.69 -0.02
N ASP A 215 15.24 9.12 -0.77
CA ASP A 215 15.59 8.54 -2.07
C ASP A 215 16.42 9.64 -2.75
N GLY A 216 17.70 9.36 -3.01
CA GLY A 216 18.59 10.29 -3.70
C GLY A 216 17.86 10.79 -4.95
N PRO A 217 18.07 12.05 -5.37
CA PRO A 217 17.18 12.74 -6.29
C PRO A 217 16.70 11.81 -7.40
N ASP A 218 15.39 11.56 -7.43
CA ASP A 218 14.71 10.86 -8.52
C ASP A 218 14.88 11.70 -9.80
N GLY A 219 16.04 11.59 -10.41
CA GLY A 219 16.46 12.36 -11.57
C GLY A 219 17.48 11.54 -12.33
N GLU A 220 16.97 10.86 -13.35
CA GLU A 220 17.72 10.02 -14.30
C GLU A 220 18.36 8.78 -13.66
N GLY A 221 17.60 7.67 -13.67
CA GLY A 221 18.26 6.38 -13.77
C GLY A 221 19.22 6.41 -14.96
N PRO A 222 20.38 5.74 -14.90
CA PRO A 222 21.36 5.82 -15.97
C PRO A 222 20.71 5.50 -17.31
N ASP A 223 20.91 6.36 -18.31
CA ASP A 223 20.52 6.10 -19.69
C ASP A 223 21.22 4.82 -20.16
N VAL A 224 20.52 3.70 -20.07
CA VAL A 224 20.97 2.45 -20.68
C VAL A 224 20.65 2.56 -22.16
N TYR A 225 21.63 3.03 -22.93
CA TYR A 225 21.58 2.96 -24.39
C TYR A 225 21.55 1.48 -24.81
N VAL A 226 20.38 1.00 -25.21
CA VAL A 226 20.24 -0.30 -25.86
C VAL A 226 20.65 -0.12 -27.31
N GLU A 227 21.93 -0.33 -27.63
CA GLU A 227 22.34 -0.55 -29.01
C GLU A 227 21.74 -1.89 -29.45
N ARG A 228 20.75 -1.82 -30.36
CA ARG A 228 20.33 -2.99 -31.13
C ARG A 228 21.52 -3.40 -32.00
N ILE A 229 22.16 -4.50 -31.63
CA ILE A 229 23.07 -5.20 -32.54
C ILE A 229 22.21 -5.70 -33.70
N ALA A 230 22.32 -5.02 -34.84
CA ALA A 230 21.77 -5.50 -36.10
C ALA A 230 22.50 -6.78 -36.49
N GLY A 231 21.73 -7.84 -36.74
CA GLY A 231 22.22 -9.06 -37.40
C GLY A 231 22.44 -8.84 -38.89
#